data_AF-A0A7C3VK59-F1
#
_entry.id   AF-A0A7C3VK59-F1
#
_cell.length_a   1.000
_cell.length_b   1.000
_cell.length_c   1.000
_cell.angle_alpha   90.00
_cell.angle_beta   90.00
_cell.angle_gamma   90.00
#
_symmetry.space_group_name_H-M   'P 1'
#
loop_
_entity.id
_entity.type
_entity.pdbx_description
1 polymer ?
#
loop_
_entity_poly.entity_id
_entity_poly.type
_entity_poly.pdbx_seq_one_letter_code
_entity_poly.pdbx_strand_id
1 'polypeptide(L)'
;MSTDICQVLLIEDDPTFALLVERLLSKYPASSLAKGNYFQVTRASTLLAGLEQLAQGCFDVVLLDLMLPDSQGLDTLGQVLARFPKVPVVVQTGADDEPIVVQAFQMGAHGYLPKHNMDGNLLVYAIRLAIERQLQINRFEENYQQEPDSELQGLEELANSVRTTIASRMFGAQPLREGWPDLFQEFVSEYSKLMDLALEQQTYKVEHNISQKLNAMAEKLGLLKAGPRDVVDIHTKALRQKTQNANLAKAQAYVGEGRLMVLELMGYLTSFYRKYYIGLSNIKIIQSTASGEIG
;
A
#
# COMPACT_ATOMS: atom_id res chain seq x y z
N MET A 1 -19.10 1.64 23.34
CA MET A 1 -18.04 1.75 22.33
C MET A 1 -16.81 1.11 22.94
N SER A 2 -16.44 -0.09 22.51
CA SER A 2 -15.22 -0.75 22.97
C SER A 2 -14.03 0.05 22.46
N THR A 3 -13.22 0.53 23.38
CA THR A 3 -11.98 1.23 23.09
C THR A 3 -10.94 0.16 22.74
N ASP A 4 -10.61 -0.01 21.47
CA ASP A 4 -9.64 -1.02 21.06
C ASP A 4 -8.21 -0.50 21.32
N ILE A 5 -7.53 -1.09 22.31
CA ILE A 5 -6.13 -0.79 22.63
C ILE A 5 -5.25 -1.68 21.74
N CYS A 6 -4.44 -1.06 20.90
CA CYS A 6 -3.41 -1.71 20.10
C CYS A 6 -2.13 -1.84 20.95
N GLN A 7 -1.74 -3.07 21.25
CA GLN A 7 -0.51 -3.41 21.98
C GLN A 7 0.68 -3.44 21.02
N VAL A 8 1.55 -2.45 21.14
CA VAL A 8 2.75 -2.28 20.30
C VAL A 8 3.98 -2.67 21.12
N LEU A 9 4.76 -3.64 20.65
CA LEU A 9 6.09 -3.88 21.18
C LEU A 9 7.11 -3.06 20.36
N LEU A 10 7.88 -2.23 21.02
CA LEU A 10 8.99 -1.49 20.43
C LEU A 10 10.31 -2.08 20.91
N ILE A 11 11.07 -2.67 20.00
CA ILE A 11 12.41 -3.21 20.24
C ILE A 11 13.42 -2.22 19.65
N GLU A 12 13.99 -1.38 20.51
CA GLU A 12 14.85 -0.23 20.15
C GLU A 12 15.76 0.10 21.34
N ASP A 13 17.07 0.22 21.10
CA ASP A 13 18.05 0.52 22.13
C ASP A 13 18.28 2.01 22.35
N ASP A 14 18.01 2.88 21.36
CA ASP A 14 18.07 4.33 21.55
C ASP A 14 16.87 4.84 22.38
N PRO A 15 17.09 5.28 23.63
CA PRO A 15 16.01 5.77 24.48
C PRO A 15 15.37 7.05 23.93
N THR A 16 16.10 7.83 23.13
CA THR A 16 15.63 9.08 22.52
C THR A 16 14.63 8.79 21.41
N PHE A 17 15.00 7.89 20.50
CA PHE A 17 14.11 7.44 19.43
C PHE A 17 12.90 6.71 19.98
N ALA A 18 13.07 5.85 20.99
CA ALA A 18 11.95 5.17 21.63
C ALA A 18 10.94 6.14 22.25
N LEU A 19 11.42 7.22 22.89
CA LEU A 19 10.57 8.28 23.42
C LEU A 19 9.86 9.08 22.31
N LEU A 20 10.51 9.27 21.15
CA LEU A 20 9.88 9.90 19.99
C LEU A 20 8.70 9.05 19.48
N VAL A 21 8.89 7.74 19.30
CA VAL A 21 7.84 6.80 18.85
C VAL A 21 6.61 6.87 19.78
N GLU A 22 6.81 6.80 21.09
CA GLU A 22 5.73 6.91 22.07
C GLU A 22 4.99 8.25 22.03
N ARG A 23 5.75 9.35 21.89
CA ARG A 23 5.16 10.69 21.76
C ARG A 23 4.37 10.83 20.47
N LEU A 24 4.83 10.21 19.39
CA LEU A 24 4.10 10.18 18.14
C LEU A 24 2.82 9.36 18.31
N LEU A 25 2.87 8.15 18.86
CA LEU A 25 1.66 7.32 19.01
C LEU A 25 0.64 7.87 20.02
N SER A 26 1.07 8.52 21.09
CA SER A 26 0.17 9.08 22.12
C SER A 26 -0.65 10.29 21.64
N LYS A 27 -0.17 11.03 20.63
CA LYS A 27 -0.87 12.20 20.05
C LYS A 27 -1.99 11.85 19.07
N TYR A 28 -2.06 10.59 18.62
CA TYR A 28 -2.88 10.21 17.48
C TYR A 28 -4.33 9.80 17.73
N PRO A 29 -4.88 9.66 18.97
CA PRO A 29 -6.32 9.51 19.16
C PRO A 29 -7.19 10.60 18.50
N ALA A 30 -6.60 11.74 18.12
CA ALA A 30 -7.25 12.85 17.41
C ALA A 30 -7.19 12.77 15.87
N SER A 31 -6.46 11.82 15.28
CA SER A 31 -6.34 11.67 13.81
C SER A 31 -7.49 10.83 13.24
N SER A 32 -7.97 11.16 12.03
CA SER A 32 -8.93 10.33 11.27
C SER A 32 -8.42 8.90 11.05
N LEU A 33 -7.10 8.71 11.06
CA LEU A 33 -6.43 7.43 10.94
C LEU A 33 -6.47 6.57 12.21
N ALA A 34 -6.71 7.14 13.39
CA ALA A 34 -6.74 6.42 14.66
C ALA A 34 -8.05 6.59 15.43
N LYS A 35 -9.12 7.12 14.80
CA LYS A 35 -10.46 7.22 15.40
C LYS A 35 -10.84 5.87 16.04
N GLY A 36 -10.90 5.86 17.38
CA GLY A 36 -11.30 4.71 18.18
C GLY A 36 -10.18 3.82 18.75
N ASN A 37 -8.91 4.08 18.41
CA ASN A 37 -7.80 3.21 18.85
C ASN A 37 -6.76 3.96 19.67
N TYR A 38 -6.38 3.36 20.79
CA TYR A 38 -5.27 3.82 21.62
C TYR A 38 -4.08 2.89 21.40
N PHE A 39 -2.86 3.44 21.38
CA PHE A 39 -1.65 2.64 21.28
C PHE A 39 -1.01 2.54 22.66
N GLN A 40 -0.78 1.32 23.11
CA GLN A 40 0.00 1.04 24.31
C GLN A 40 1.36 0.48 23.86
N VAL A 41 2.42 1.22 24.14
CA VAL A 41 3.78 0.84 23.75
C VAL A 41 4.49 0.17 24.93
N THR A 42 5.01 -1.02 24.70
CA THR A 42 5.95 -1.71 25.60
C THR A 42 7.34 -1.65 24.97
N ARG A 43 8.37 -1.30 25.76
CA ARG A 43 9.74 -1.17 25.25
C ARG A 43 10.61 -2.37 25.60
N ALA A 44 11.50 -2.74 24.70
CA ALA A 44 12.63 -3.61 24.94
C ALA A 44 13.88 -3.00 24.30
N SER A 45 14.98 -2.93 25.04
CA SER A 45 16.24 -2.34 24.54
C SER A 45 17.19 -3.36 23.91
N THR A 46 16.80 -4.63 23.89
CA THR A 46 17.57 -5.75 23.32
C THR A 46 16.61 -6.72 22.66
N LEU A 47 17.09 -7.49 21.68
CA LEU A 47 16.29 -8.51 21.02
C LEU A 47 15.83 -9.55 22.03
N LEU A 48 16.73 -9.99 22.93
CA LEU A 48 16.40 -10.98 23.96
C LEU A 48 15.23 -10.51 24.83
N ALA A 49 15.27 -9.28 25.34
CA ALA A 49 14.18 -8.74 26.14
C ALA A 49 12.88 -8.64 25.32
N GLY A 50 12.97 -8.29 24.03
CA GLY A 50 11.81 -8.26 23.13
C GLY A 50 11.17 -9.64 22.94
N LEU A 51 11.98 -10.68 22.76
CA LEU A 51 11.52 -12.06 22.63
C LEU A 51 10.90 -12.58 23.93
N GLU A 52 11.44 -12.21 25.09
CA GLU A 52 10.84 -12.54 26.39
C GLU A 52 9.48 -11.87 26.57
N GLN A 53 9.32 -10.61 26.15
CA GLN A 53 8.03 -9.93 26.17
C GLN A 53 7.03 -10.62 25.23
N LEU A 54 7.43 -10.95 24.00
CA LEU A 54 6.57 -11.68 23.04
C LEU A 54 6.10 -13.04 23.58
N ALA A 55 6.91 -13.71 24.39
CA ALA A 55 6.53 -14.98 25.00
C ALA A 55 5.50 -14.82 26.14
N GLN A 56 5.45 -13.65 26.78
CA GLN A 56 4.62 -13.38 27.96
C GLN A 56 3.32 -12.63 27.63
N GLY A 57 3.26 -11.93 26.49
CA GLY A 57 2.18 -11.02 26.15
C GLY A 57 1.62 -11.22 24.74
N CYS A 58 0.40 -10.71 24.53
CA CYS A 58 -0.18 -10.59 23.20
C CYS A 58 0.13 -9.19 22.66
N PHE A 59 0.92 -9.13 21.59
CA PHE A 59 1.21 -7.89 20.87
C PHE A 59 0.55 -7.93 19.49
N ASP A 60 -0.08 -6.82 19.12
CA ASP A 60 -0.70 -6.68 17.79
C ASP A 60 0.36 -6.39 16.73
N VAL A 61 1.48 -5.76 17.10
CA VAL A 61 2.57 -5.45 16.17
C VAL A 61 3.90 -5.30 16.92
N VAL A 62 4.99 -5.64 16.24
CA VAL A 62 6.36 -5.35 16.66
C VAL A 62 6.94 -4.25 15.78
N LEU A 63 7.42 -3.17 16.38
CA LEU A 63 8.33 -2.23 15.76
C LEU A 63 9.76 -2.67 16.10
N LEU A 64 10.51 -3.10 15.09
CA LEU A 64 11.79 -3.77 15.27
C LEU A 64 12.93 -2.94 14.68
N ASP A 65 13.84 -2.47 15.52
CA ASP A 65 15.16 -2.06 15.05
C ASP A 65 15.99 -3.28 14.66
N LEU A 66 16.69 -3.19 13.53
CA LEU A 66 17.62 -4.23 13.09
C LEU A 66 18.99 -4.12 13.77
N MET A 67 19.34 -2.97 14.32
CA MET A 67 20.65 -2.74 14.94
C MET A 67 20.50 -2.64 16.46
N LEU A 68 20.66 -3.77 17.14
CA LEU A 68 20.54 -3.86 18.59
C LEU A 68 21.90 -4.25 19.22
N PRO A 69 22.12 -3.99 20.52
CA PRO A 69 23.36 -4.37 21.20
C PRO A 69 23.65 -5.88 21.16
N ASP A 70 22.61 -6.71 21.04
CA ASP A 70 22.68 -8.18 21.08
C ASP A 70 22.28 -8.87 19.75
N SER A 71 21.94 -8.12 18.70
CA SER A 71 21.57 -8.66 17.39
C SER A 71 21.76 -7.65 16.27
N GLN A 72 22.04 -8.11 15.04
CA GLN A 72 22.38 -7.24 13.93
C GLN A 72 21.70 -7.62 12.61
N GLY A 73 21.22 -6.59 11.91
CA GLY A 73 20.70 -6.70 10.56
C GLY A 73 19.48 -7.61 10.47
N LEU A 74 19.38 -8.32 9.34
CA LEU A 74 18.24 -9.18 9.03
C LEU A 74 18.15 -10.44 9.91
N ASP A 75 19.26 -10.85 10.54
CA ASP A 75 19.22 -11.96 11.50
C ASP A 75 18.27 -11.64 12.67
N THR A 76 18.26 -10.38 13.13
CA THR A 76 17.33 -9.88 14.13
C THR A 76 15.87 -10.16 13.75
N LEU A 77 15.49 -9.84 12.50
CA LEU A 77 14.15 -10.11 11.97
C LEU A 77 13.88 -11.61 11.88
N GLY A 78 14.84 -12.37 11.35
CA GLY A 78 14.73 -13.83 11.22
C GLY A 78 14.45 -14.52 12.56
N GLN A 79 15.12 -14.10 13.62
CA GLN A 79 14.92 -14.65 14.97
C GLN A 79 13.51 -14.36 15.52
N VAL A 80 12.95 -13.18 15.27
CA VAL A 80 11.57 -12.85 15.67
C VAL A 80 10.57 -13.71 14.89
N LEU A 81 10.67 -13.74 13.56
CA LEU A 81 9.73 -14.45 12.70
C LEU A 81 9.79 -15.97 12.88
N ALA A 82 10.96 -16.54 13.18
CA ALA A 82 11.10 -17.97 13.45
C ALA A 82 10.37 -18.41 14.72
N ARG A 83 10.31 -17.56 15.75
CA ARG A 83 9.64 -17.88 17.03
C ARG A 83 8.18 -17.44 17.05
N PHE A 84 7.85 -16.35 16.37
CA PHE A 84 6.54 -15.71 16.37
C PHE A 84 6.08 -15.41 14.93
N PRO A 85 5.84 -16.42 14.09
CA PRO A 85 5.57 -16.23 12.65
C PRO A 85 4.26 -15.48 12.35
N LYS A 86 3.35 -15.39 13.32
CA LYS A 86 2.05 -14.72 13.18
C LYS A 86 2.05 -13.28 13.72
N VAL A 87 3.16 -12.78 14.25
CA VAL A 87 3.22 -11.41 14.75
C VAL A 87 3.57 -10.47 13.58
N PRO A 88 2.78 -9.40 13.33
CA PRO A 88 3.15 -8.40 12.35
C PRO A 88 4.43 -7.69 12.78
N VAL A 89 5.43 -7.65 11.91
CA VAL A 89 6.70 -6.94 12.17
C VAL A 89 6.87 -5.78 11.20
N VAL A 90 7.06 -4.58 11.75
CA VAL A 90 7.46 -3.37 11.01
C VAL A 90 8.90 -3.07 11.35
N VAL A 91 9.77 -3.14 10.35
CA VAL A 91 11.21 -2.94 10.51
C VAL A 91 11.55 -1.46 10.51
N GLN A 92 12.38 -1.01 11.45
CA GLN A 92 12.92 0.34 11.50
C GLN A 92 14.30 0.38 10.84
N THR A 93 14.54 1.39 10.00
CA THR A 93 15.72 1.47 9.12
C THR A 93 16.37 2.84 9.14
N GLY A 94 17.69 2.89 8.98
CA GLY A 94 18.47 4.12 8.82
C GLY A 94 18.39 4.68 7.39
N ALA A 95 19.07 5.82 7.15
CA ALA A 95 19.01 6.55 5.88
C ALA A 95 19.55 5.80 4.65
N ASP A 96 20.40 4.78 4.83
CA ASP A 96 21.17 4.14 3.75
C ASP A 96 20.78 2.66 3.49
N ASP A 97 19.63 2.20 4.01
CA ASP A 97 19.27 0.78 4.11
C ASP A 97 18.32 0.25 3.00
N GLU A 98 18.22 0.90 1.85
CA GLU A 98 17.29 0.49 0.77
C GLU A 98 17.38 -1.01 0.37
N PRO A 99 18.58 -1.61 0.19
CA PRO A 99 18.70 -3.04 -0.11
C PRO A 99 18.18 -3.93 1.02
N ILE A 100 18.33 -3.49 2.28
CA ILE A 100 17.89 -4.21 3.47
C ILE A 100 16.36 -4.22 3.55
N VAL A 101 15.69 -3.14 3.15
CA VAL A 101 14.22 -3.07 3.09
C VAL A 101 13.65 -4.16 2.18
N VAL A 102 14.22 -4.33 0.97
CA VAL A 102 13.76 -5.35 0.01
C VAL A 102 13.93 -6.75 0.59
N GLN A 103 15.08 -7.03 1.20
CA GLN A 103 15.37 -8.32 1.81
C GLN A 103 14.49 -8.60 3.05
N ALA A 104 14.22 -7.58 3.86
CA ALA A 104 13.30 -7.70 5.00
C ALA A 104 11.89 -8.09 4.54
N PHE A 105 11.39 -7.50 3.46
CA PHE A 105 10.10 -7.92 2.87
C PHE A 105 10.13 -9.36 2.37
N GLN A 106 11.21 -9.80 1.72
CA GLN A 106 11.37 -11.19 1.27
C GLN A 106 11.40 -12.19 2.44
N MET A 107 11.88 -11.76 3.61
CA MET A 107 11.89 -12.56 4.83
C MET A 107 10.54 -12.57 5.57
N GLY A 108 9.56 -11.75 5.18
CA GLY A 108 8.24 -11.71 5.79
C GLY A 108 7.98 -10.49 6.69
N ALA A 109 8.81 -9.44 6.63
CA ALA A 109 8.45 -8.17 7.24
C ALA A 109 7.16 -7.62 6.61
N HIS A 110 6.27 -7.11 7.46
CA HIS A 110 4.96 -6.63 7.03
C HIS A 110 4.98 -5.15 6.63
N GLY A 111 6.01 -4.42 7.04
CA GLY A 111 6.25 -3.03 6.69
C GLY A 111 7.66 -2.58 7.06
N TYR A 112 8.01 -1.36 6.65
CA TYR A 112 9.23 -0.70 7.05
C TYR A 112 8.93 0.75 7.46
N LEU A 113 9.80 1.31 8.29
CA LEU A 113 9.72 2.69 8.75
C LEU A 113 11.12 3.32 8.77
N PRO A 114 11.35 4.44 8.07
CA PRO A 114 12.61 5.16 8.18
C PRO A 114 12.68 5.86 9.55
N LYS A 115 13.83 5.75 10.23
CA LYS A 115 14.09 6.45 11.50
C LYS A 115 14.23 7.98 11.29
N HIS A 116 14.67 8.42 10.11
CA HIS A 116 14.80 9.83 9.78
C HIS A 116 13.46 10.44 9.33
N ASN A 117 13.19 11.68 9.75
CA ASN A 117 11.99 12.44 9.39
C ASN A 117 10.67 11.69 9.68
N MET A 118 10.64 10.89 10.75
CA MET A 118 9.51 10.05 11.10
C MET A 118 8.23 10.88 11.35
N ASP A 119 7.25 10.71 10.47
CA ASP A 119 5.91 11.28 10.59
C ASP A 119 5.01 10.31 11.39
N GLY A 120 4.30 10.84 12.39
CA GLY A 120 3.35 10.04 13.17
C GLY A 120 2.22 9.44 12.32
N ASN A 121 1.79 10.09 11.23
CA ASN A 121 0.78 9.53 10.33
C ASN A 121 1.32 8.30 9.61
N LEU A 122 2.58 8.37 9.17
CA LEU A 122 3.27 7.26 8.51
C LEU A 122 3.50 6.09 9.48
N LEU A 123 3.87 6.38 10.72
CA LEU A 123 4.02 5.37 11.78
C LEU A 123 2.69 4.64 12.05
N VAL A 124 1.60 5.37 12.25
CA VAL A 124 0.26 4.78 12.46
C VAL A 124 -0.19 3.99 11.23
N TYR A 125 0.10 4.49 10.03
CA TYR A 125 -0.18 3.81 8.77
C TYR A 125 0.55 2.48 8.66
N ALA A 126 1.86 2.47 8.92
CA ALA A 126 2.70 1.29 8.83
C ALA A 126 2.23 0.20 9.81
N ILE A 127 1.93 0.58 11.06
CA ILE A 127 1.36 -0.32 12.07
C ILE A 127 0.05 -0.94 11.59
N ARG A 128 -0.92 -0.11 11.17
CA ARG A 128 -2.23 -0.60 10.74
C ARG A 128 -2.14 -1.49 9.51
N LEU A 129 -1.28 -1.13 8.55
CA LEU A 129 -1.07 -1.92 7.35
C LEU A 129 -0.47 -3.28 7.67
N ALA A 130 0.49 -3.34 8.60
CA ALA A 130 1.10 -4.59 9.02
C ALA A 130 0.08 -5.51 9.69
N ILE A 131 -0.70 -4.98 10.63
CA ILE A 131 -1.77 -5.73 11.32
C ILE A 131 -2.80 -6.26 10.31
N GLU A 132 -3.31 -5.40 9.44
CA GLU A 132 -4.34 -5.79 8.46
C GLU A 132 -3.83 -6.88 7.51
N ARG A 133 -2.57 -6.77 7.04
CA ARG A 133 -1.96 -7.80 6.19
C ARG A 133 -1.86 -9.15 6.88
N GLN A 134 -1.43 -9.18 8.13
CA GLN A 134 -1.35 -10.43 8.89
C GLN A 134 -2.73 -11.03 9.17
N LEU A 135 -3.74 -10.20 9.48
CA LEU A 135 -5.11 -10.67 9.65
C LEU A 135 -5.67 -11.27 8.36
N GLN A 136 -5.33 -10.69 7.21
CA GLN A 136 -5.70 -11.27 5.91
C GLN A 136 -5.01 -12.62 5.70
N ILE A 137 -3.70 -12.72 5.93
CA ILE A 137 -2.96 -13.99 5.85
C ILE A 137 -3.60 -15.05 6.75
N ASN A 138 -3.87 -14.71 8.02
CA ASN A 138 -4.51 -15.64 8.97
C ASN A 138 -5.89 -16.10 8.49
N ARG A 139 -6.72 -15.18 7.95
CA ARG A 139 -8.04 -15.54 7.38
C ARG A 139 -7.90 -16.45 6.16
N PHE A 140 -6.92 -16.21 5.30
CA PHE A 140 -6.65 -17.10 4.18
C PHE A 140 -6.24 -18.49 4.65
N GLU A 141 -5.34 -18.59 5.64
CA GLU A 141 -4.94 -19.87 6.22
C GLU A 141 -6.11 -20.62 6.85
N GLU A 142 -6.98 -19.92 7.58
CA GLU A 142 -8.20 -20.49 8.19
C GLU A 142 -9.19 -21.01 7.14
N ASN A 143 -9.44 -20.23 6.08
CA ASN A 143 -10.34 -20.62 4.99
C ASN A 143 -9.78 -21.80 4.18
N TYR A 144 -8.47 -21.83 3.92
CA TYR A 144 -7.80 -22.92 3.18
C TYR A 144 -7.85 -24.26 3.93
N GLN A 145 -7.92 -24.23 5.26
CA GLN A 145 -8.04 -25.44 6.09
C GLN A 145 -9.48 -25.97 6.15
N GLN A 146 -10.50 -25.17 5.84
CA GLN A 146 -11.90 -25.56 6.00
C GLN A 146 -12.55 -26.06 4.69
N GLU A 147 -12.11 -25.61 3.50
CA GLU A 147 -12.67 -26.07 2.21
C GLU A 147 -11.59 -26.13 1.10
N PRO A 148 -11.03 -27.30 0.76
CA PRO A 148 -9.93 -27.41 -0.21
C PRO A 148 -10.30 -27.12 -1.68
N ASP A 149 -11.57 -26.91 -2.03
CA ASP A 149 -12.04 -26.78 -3.42
C ASP A 149 -12.53 -25.35 -3.82
N SER A 150 -12.24 -24.31 -3.03
CA SER A 150 -12.78 -22.95 -3.24
C SER A 150 -11.79 -21.93 -3.81
N GLU A 151 -10.83 -22.34 -4.65
CA GLU A 151 -9.81 -21.43 -5.22
C GLU A 151 -10.45 -20.24 -5.98
N LEU A 152 -11.60 -20.46 -6.62
CA LEU A 152 -12.42 -19.45 -7.30
C LEU A 152 -13.09 -18.46 -6.32
N GLN A 153 -13.51 -18.93 -5.16
CA GLN A 153 -14.21 -18.13 -4.15
C GLN A 153 -13.23 -17.25 -3.37
N GLY A 154 -12.00 -17.74 -3.12
CA GLY A 154 -10.91 -16.95 -2.53
C GLY A 154 -10.44 -15.81 -3.44
N LEU A 155 -10.44 -16.02 -4.76
CA LEU A 155 -10.16 -14.98 -5.76
C LEU A 155 -11.29 -13.92 -5.83
N GLU A 156 -12.55 -14.35 -5.75
CA GLU A 156 -13.71 -13.43 -5.67
C GLU A 156 -13.76 -12.67 -4.33
N GLU A 157 -13.36 -13.30 -3.24
CA GLU A 157 -13.21 -12.65 -1.94
C GLU A 157 -12.02 -11.69 -1.92
N LEU A 158 -10.87 -11.98 -2.55
CA LEU A 158 -9.77 -11.02 -2.74
C LEU A 158 -10.20 -9.79 -3.53
N ALA A 159 -10.95 -9.99 -4.61
CA ALA A 159 -11.49 -8.90 -5.42
C ALA A 159 -12.51 -8.04 -4.65
N ASN A 160 -13.31 -8.66 -3.77
CA ASN A 160 -14.36 -7.99 -3.00
C ASN A 160 -13.91 -7.49 -1.60
N SER A 161 -12.83 -8.03 -1.03
CA SER A 161 -12.33 -7.74 0.32
C SER A 161 -11.32 -6.62 0.40
N VAL A 162 -11.06 -5.89 -0.70
CA VAL A 162 -10.42 -4.56 -0.66
C VAL A 162 -11.40 -3.53 -0.06
N ARG A 163 -11.95 -3.83 1.12
CA ARG A 163 -12.63 -2.90 2.02
C ARG A 163 -11.58 -1.94 2.56
N THR A 164 -11.39 -0.88 1.78
CA THR A 164 -10.72 0.36 2.15
C THR A 164 -9.22 0.20 2.33
N THR A 165 -8.48 0.32 1.22
CA THR A 165 -7.03 0.53 1.28
C THR A 165 -6.75 1.70 2.22
N ILE A 166 -5.85 1.50 3.18
CA ILE A 166 -5.51 2.46 4.23
C ILE A 166 -5.15 3.84 3.63
N ALA A 167 -4.66 3.87 2.40
CA ALA A 167 -4.46 5.07 1.57
C ALA A 167 -5.71 5.98 1.49
N SER A 168 -6.92 5.44 1.30
CA SER A 168 -8.17 6.22 1.20
C SER A 168 -8.53 6.90 2.53
N ARG A 169 -8.25 6.26 3.68
CA ARG A 169 -8.39 6.89 5.01
C ARG A 169 -7.28 7.91 5.29
N MET A 170 -6.07 7.68 4.77
CA MET A 170 -4.88 8.53 4.98
C MET A 170 -4.96 9.89 4.28
N PHE A 171 -5.51 9.93 3.06
CA PHE A 171 -5.73 11.19 2.35
C PHE A 171 -7.06 11.87 2.70
N GLY A 172 -7.85 11.27 3.60
CA GLY A 172 -9.21 11.73 3.90
C GLY A 172 -10.13 11.70 2.67
N ALA A 173 -9.76 10.91 1.66
CA ALA A 173 -10.45 10.86 0.39
C ALA A 173 -11.51 9.75 0.45
N GLN A 174 -12.76 10.17 0.65
CA GLN A 174 -13.93 9.33 0.40
C GLN A 174 -13.86 8.80 -1.05
N PRO A 175 -14.25 7.55 -1.32
CA PRO A 175 -14.27 7.02 -2.68
C PRO A 175 -14.96 7.99 -3.64
N LEU A 176 -14.41 8.18 -4.84
CA LEU A 176 -14.89 9.18 -5.79
C LEU A 176 -16.37 8.98 -6.11
N ARG A 177 -16.80 7.73 -6.22
CA ARG A 177 -18.21 7.34 -6.43
C ARG A 177 -19.17 7.80 -5.32
N GLU A 178 -18.68 7.98 -4.10
CA GLU A 178 -19.48 8.35 -2.93
C GLU A 178 -19.36 9.85 -2.66
N GLY A 179 -18.16 10.43 -2.80
CA GLY A 179 -17.94 11.86 -2.56
C GLY A 179 -18.37 12.75 -3.73
N TRP A 180 -18.19 12.29 -4.96
CA TRP A 180 -18.42 13.04 -6.19
C TRP A 180 -19.07 12.16 -7.28
N PRO A 181 -20.34 11.73 -7.11
CA PRO A 181 -20.97 10.71 -7.97
C PRO A 181 -21.06 11.10 -9.45
N ASP A 182 -21.35 12.39 -9.74
CA ASP A 182 -21.47 12.90 -11.11
C ASP A 182 -20.11 12.88 -11.82
N LEU A 183 -19.07 13.33 -11.13
CA LEU A 183 -17.70 13.32 -11.64
C LEU A 183 -17.20 11.88 -11.83
N PHE A 184 -17.56 10.97 -10.94
CA PHE A 184 -17.31 9.53 -11.14
C PHE A 184 -18.03 9.00 -12.38
N GLN A 185 -19.26 9.42 -12.69
CA GLN A 185 -19.93 9.08 -13.96
C GLN A 185 -19.22 9.67 -15.18
N GLU A 186 -18.67 10.88 -15.06
CA GLU A 186 -17.88 11.51 -16.12
C GLU A 186 -16.64 10.68 -16.46
N PHE A 187 -15.87 10.26 -15.44
CA PHE A 187 -14.72 9.38 -15.64
C PHE A 187 -15.10 8.02 -16.23
N VAL A 188 -16.20 7.42 -15.80
CA VAL A 188 -16.72 6.16 -16.37
C VAL A 188 -17.06 6.35 -17.85
N SER A 189 -17.67 7.48 -18.22
CA SER A 189 -17.99 7.81 -19.62
C SER A 189 -16.74 8.06 -20.45
N GLU A 190 -15.76 8.82 -19.93
CA GLU A 190 -14.47 9.08 -20.59
C GLU A 190 -13.69 7.77 -20.80
N TYR A 191 -13.57 6.93 -19.77
CA TYR A 191 -12.87 5.65 -19.84
C TYR A 191 -13.57 4.68 -20.80
N SER A 192 -14.91 4.64 -20.79
CA SER A 192 -15.71 3.85 -21.73
C SER A 192 -15.46 4.22 -23.19
N LYS A 193 -15.29 5.51 -23.50
CA LYS A 193 -14.93 5.96 -24.86
C LYS A 193 -13.52 5.51 -25.24
N LEU A 194 -12.57 5.57 -24.30
CA LEU A 194 -11.22 5.06 -24.54
C LEU A 194 -11.21 3.55 -24.83
N MET A 195 -12.09 2.77 -24.20
CA MET A 195 -12.22 1.34 -24.49
C MET A 195 -12.74 1.08 -25.91
N ASP A 196 -13.64 1.92 -26.43
CA ASP A 196 -14.07 1.82 -27.82
C ASP A 196 -12.92 2.11 -28.79
N LEU A 197 -12.15 3.17 -28.52
CA LEU A 197 -10.98 3.54 -29.32
C LEU A 197 -9.88 2.46 -29.26
N ALA A 198 -9.69 1.80 -28.11
CA ALA A 198 -8.75 0.70 -27.98
C ALA A 198 -9.13 -0.49 -28.86
N LEU A 199 -10.41 -0.87 -28.87
CA LEU A 199 -10.90 -1.91 -29.77
C LEU A 199 -10.78 -1.52 -31.24
N GLU A 200 -11.07 -0.26 -31.58
CA GLU A 200 -10.91 0.25 -32.95
C GLU A 200 -9.45 0.22 -33.39
N GLN A 201 -8.52 0.63 -32.51
CA GLN A 201 -7.08 0.55 -32.77
C GLN A 201 -6.62 -0.89 -33.00
N GLN A 202 -7.10 -1.85 -32.20
CA GLN A 202 -6.80 -3.27 -32.39
C GLN A 202 -7.36 -3.81 -33.71
N THR A 203 -8.58 -3.40 -34.08
CA THR A 203 -9.28 -3.92 -35.26
C THR A 203 -8.80 -3.29 -36.57
N TYR A 204 -8.51 -1.99 -36.56
CA TYR A 204 -8.23 -1.19 -37.76
C TYR A 204 -6.81 -0.62 -37.82
N LYS A 205 -5.96 -0.87 -36.81
CA LYS A 205 -4.57 -0.36 -36.71
C LYS A 205 -4.45 1.16 -36.81
N VAL A 206 -5.47 1.89 -36.37
CA VAL A 206 -5.45 3.36 -36.31
C VAL A 206 -4.96 3.80 -34.93
N GLU A 207 -4.00 4.73 -34.88
CA GLU A 207 -3.42 5.20 -33.61
C GLU A 207 -4.29 6.29 -32.98
N HIS A 208 -4.78 6.05 -31.76
CA HIS A 208 -5.72 6.96 -31.07
C HIS A 208 -5.11 7.72 -29.88
N ASN A 209 -3.78 7.68 -29.70
CA ASN A 209 -3.06 8.31 -28.58
C ASN A 209 -3.66 7.96 -27.20
N ILE A 210 -4.08 6.70 -27.03
CA ILE A 210 -4.81 6.22 -25.84
C ILE A 210 -3.98 6.48 -24.58
N SER A 211 -2.68 6.17 -24.60
CA SER A 211 -1.74 6.41 -23.51
C SER A 211 -1.72 7.88 -23.04
N GLN A 212 -1.71 8.84 -23.98
CA GLN A 212 -1.74 10.26 -23.64
C GLN A 212 -3.07 10.66 -22.96
N LYS A 213 -4.19 10.10 -23.43
CA LYS A 213 -5.52 10.34 -22.85
C LYS A 213 -5.65 9.70 -21.47
N LEU A 214 -5.13 8.49 -21.28
CA LEU A 214 -5.06 7.82 -19.98
C LEU A 214 -4.17 8.60 -19.00
N ASN A 215 -3.04 9.13 -19.45
CA ASN A 215 -2.20 10.00 -18.61
C ASN A 215 -2.94 11.27 -18.19
N ALA A 216 -3.63 11.95 -19.11
CA ALA A 216 -4.43 13.13 -18.77
C ALA A 216 -5.57 12.80 -17.78
N MET A 217 -6.21 11.64 -17.94
CA MET A 217 -7.20 11.14 -16.97
C MET A 217 -6.56 10.88 -15.60
N ALA A 218 -5.38 10.27 -15.55
CA ALA A 218 -4.65 10.02 -14.32
C ALA A 218 -4.28 11.32 -13.59
N GLU A 219 -3.89 12.37 -14.30
CA GLU A 219 -3.63 13.69 -13.72
C GLU A 219 -4.87 14.28 -13.07
N LYS A 220 -6.04 14.24 -13.74
CA LYS A 220 -7.31 14.68 -13.15
C LYS A 220 -7.67 13.88 -11.90
N LEU A 221 -7.57 12.55 -11.97
CA LEU A 221 -7.81 11.64 -10.85
C LEU A 221 -6.88 11.94 -9.66
N GLY A 222 -5.60 12.18 -9.94
CA GLY A 222 -4.60 12.54 -8.94
C GLY A 222 -4.88 13.88 -8.27
N LEU A 223 -5.34 14.90 -9.01
CA LEU A 223 -5.76 16.18 -8.45
C LEU A 223 -6.97 16.04 -7.50
N LEU A 224 -7.84 15.06 -7.77
CA LEU A 224 -8.99 14.71 -6.92
C LEU A 224 -8.61 13.79 -5.76
N LYS A 225 -7.33 13.46 -5.60
CA LYS A 225 -6.81 12.50 -4.61
C LYS A 225 -7.41 11.10 -4.75
N ALA A 226 -7.81 10.72 -5.98
CA ALA A 226 -8.34 9.39 -6.25
C ALA A 226 -7.23 8.34 -6.13
N GLY A 227 -7.59 7.15 -5.63
CA GLY A 227 -6.68 6.04 -5.43
C GLY A 227 -6.80 4.96 -6.52
N PRO A 228 -5.95 3.92 -6.47
CA PRO A 228 -6.06 2.76 -7.36
C PRO A 228 -7.45 2.10 -7.30
N ARG A 229 -8.13 2.17 -6.15
CA ARG A 229 -9.50 1.65 -6.01
C ARG A 229 -10.50 2.40 -6.89
N ASP A 230 -10.42 3.73 -6.96
CA ASP A 230 -11.31 4.51 -7.81
C ASP A 230 -11.11 4.15 -9.29
N VAL A 231 -9.85 3.87 -9.68
CA VAL A 231 -9.50 3.37 -11.02
C VAL A 231 -10.14 2.00 -11.29
N VAL A 232 -10.07 1.06 -10.34
CA VAL A 232 -10.74 -0.25 -10.46
C VAL A 232 -12.26 -0.10 -10.56
N ASP A 233 -12.86 0.79 -9.76
CA ASP A 233 -14.30 1.03 -9.76
C ASP A 233 -14.77 1.61 -11.11
N ILE A 234 -14.01 2.58 -11.66
CA ILE A 234 -14.24 3.15 -12.99
C ILE A 234 -14.17 2.05 -14.05
N HIS A 235 -13.09 1.26 -14.05
CA HIS A 235 -12.87 0.17 -14.99
C HIS A 235 -14.01 -0.86 -14.94
N THR A 236 -14.35 -1.34 -13.74
CA THR A 236 -15.37 -2.38 -13.54
C THR A 236 -16.75 -1.88 -13.99
N LYS A 237 -17.09 -0.62 -13.70
CA LYS A 237 -18.37 -0.03 -14.13
C LYS A 237 -18.42 0.16 -15.65
N ALA A 238 -17.35 0.67 -16.26
CA ALA A 238 -17.25 0.83 -17.71
C ALA A 238 -17.31 -0.53 -18.44
N LEU A 239 -16.57 -1.53 -17.96
CA LEU A 239 -16.56 -2.87 -18.54
C LEU A 239 -17.94 -3.52 -18.49
N ARG A 240 -18.67 -3.40 -17.37
CA ARG A 240 -20.06 -3.88 -17.27
C ARG A 240 -20.97 -3.18 -18.29
N GLN A 241 -20.87 -1.86 -18.44
CA GLN A 241 -21.65 -1.11 -19.43
C GLN A 241 -21.36 -1.55 -20.87
N LYS A 242 -20.10 -1.84 -21.19
CA LYS A 242 -19.69 -2.27 -22.54
C LYS A 242 -20.04 -3.71 -22.87
N THR A 243 -20.07 -4.58 -21.87
CA THR A 243 -20.33 -6.03 -22.06
C THR A 243 -21.81 -6.38 -22.04
N GLN A 244 -22.68 -5.57 -21.40
CA GLN A 244 -24.10 -5.88 -21.19
C GLN A 244 -24.89 -6.18 -22.48
N ASN A 245 -24.55 -5.53 -23.61
CA ASN A 245 -25.22 -5.71 -24.90
C ASN A 245 -24.25 -6.16 -26.01
N ALA A 246 -23.05 -6.63 -25.66
CA ALA A 246 -22.05 -7.06 -26.63
C ALA A 246 -22.19 -8.56 -26.94
N ASN A 247 -21.84 -8.97 -28.16
CA ASN A 247 -21.66 -10.38 -28.46
C ASN A 247 -20.41 -10.94 -27.74
N LEU A 248 -20.28 -12.27 -27.66
CA LEU A 248 -19.23 -12.93 -26.91
C LEU A 248 -17.82 -12.49 -27.33
N ALA A 249 -17.56 -12.37 -28.64
CA ALA A 249 -16.27 -11.95 -29.18
C ALA A 249 -15.92 -10.51 -28.79
N LYS A 250 -16.88 -9.57 -28.92
CA LYS A 250 -16.68 -8.17 -28.55
C LYS A 250 -16.54 -8.00 -27.05
N ALA A 251 -17.27 -8.78 -26.25
CA ALA A 251 -17.13 -8.80 -24.79
C ALA A 251 -15.73 -9.28 -24.36
N GLN A 252 -15.23 -10.37 -24.95
CA GLN A 252 -13.87 -10.86 -24.70
C GLN A 252 -12.80 -9.83 -25.08
N ALA A 253 -12.99 -9.13 -26.20
CA ALA A 253 -12.07 -8.09 -26.63
C ALA A 253 -12.03 -6.92 -25.63
N TYR A 254 -13.20 -6.44 -25.15
CA TYR A 254 -13.25 -5.40 -24.11
C TYR A 254 -12.56 -5.83 -22.81
N VAL A 255 -12.70 -7.10 -22.41
CA VAL A 255 -12.01 -7.64 -21.22
C VAL A 255 -10.50 -7.63 -21.43
N GLY A 256 -10.01 -8.04 -22.60
CA GLY A 256 -8.59 -8.05 -22.93
C GLY A 256 -7.97 -6.65 -22.90
N GLU A 257 -8.51 -5.73 -23.70
CA GLU A 257 -7.99 -4.35 -23.80
C GLU A 257 -8.19 -3.58 -22.49
N GLY A 258 -9.33 -3.77 -21.84
CA GLY A 258 -9.62 -3.12 -20.56
C GLY A 258 -8.61 -3.45 -19.47
N ARG A 259 -8.06 -4.68 -19.44
CA ARG A 259 -7.01 -5.09 -18.49
C ARG A 259 -5.70 -4.34 -18.70
N LEU A 260 -5.31 -4.09 -19.94
CA LEU A 260 -4.10 -3.33 -20.25
C LEU A 260 -4.29 -1.86 -19.88
N MET A 261 -5.43 -1.28 -20.26
CA MET A 261 -5.75 0.12 -19.98
C MET A 261 -5.84 0.43 -18.48
N VAL A 262 -6.42 -0.46 -17.67
CA VAL A 262 -6.53 -0.23 -16.21
C VAL A 262 -5.15 -0.26 -15.55
N LEU A 263 -4.25 -1.16 -15.97
CA LEU A 263 -2.88 -1.21 -15.48
C LEU A 263 -2.09 0.05 -15.87
N GLU A 264 -2.24 0.49 -17.12
CA GLU A 264 -1.59 1.71 -17.62
C GLU A 264 -2.08 2.96 -16.88
N LEU A 265 -3.40 3.09 -16.68
CA LEU A 265 -4.00 4.18 -15.90
C LEU A 265 -3.50 4.21 -14.45
N MET A 266 -3.39 3.04 -13.80
CA MET A 266 -2.79 2.93 -12.47
C MET A 266 -1.31 3.32 -12.46
N GLY A 267 -0.55 2.94 -13.49
CA GLY A 267 0.85 3.32 -13.64
C GLY A 267 1.04 4.83 -13.75
N TYR A 268 0.19 5.51 -14.54
CA TYR A 268 0.19 6.97 -14.64
C TYR A 268 -0.23 7.64 -13.33
N LEU A 269 -1.26 7.13 -12.66
CA LEU A 269 -1.69 7.65 -11.37
C LEU A 269 -0.58 7.52 -10.31
N THR A 270 0.12 6.39 -10.31
CA THR A 270 1.30 6.16 -9.45
C THR A 270 2.41 7.17 -9.76
N SER A 271 2.68 7.40 -11.04
CA SER A 271 3.67 8.39 -11.50
C SER A 271 3.30 9.81 -11.07
N PHE A 272 2.01 10.16 -11.12
CA PHE A 272 1.50 11.43 -10.61
C PHE A 272 1.80 11.58 -9.11
N TYR A 273 1.44 10.62 -8.27
CA TYR A 273 1.73 10.71 -6.83
C TYR A 273 3.23 10.73 -6.53
N ARG A 274 4.02 9.96 -7.27
CA ARG A 274 5.48 9.99 -7.17
C ARG A 274 6.05 11.38 -7.46
N LYS A 275 5.51 12.07 -8.46
CA LYS A 275 5.93 13.43 -8.87
C LYS A 275 5.45 14.51 -7.90
N TYR A 276 4.20 14.46 -7.45
CA TYR A 276 3.54 15.58 -6.75
C TYR A 276 3.45 15.43 -5.24
N TYR A 277 3.53 14.21 -4.70
CA TYR A 277 3.34 13.95 -3.26
C TYR A 277 4.55 13.32 -2.58
N ILE A 278 5.41 12.60 -3.32
CA ILE A 278 6.58 11.91 -2.75
C ILE A 278 7.87 12.75 -2.86
N GLY A 279 7.83 13.96 -3.43
CA GLY A 279 8.97 14.88 -3.34
C GLY A 279 10.24 14.36 -4.02
N LEU A 280 10.14 13.85 -5.25
CA LEU A 280 11.33 13.61 -6.08
C LEU A 280 11.91 14.89 -6.71
N SER A 281 11.47 16.06 -6.28
CA SER A 281 12.06 17.35 -6.65
C SER A 281 13.53 17.51 -6.21
N ASN A 282 14.10 16.54 -5.45
CA ASN A 282 15.52 16.51 -5.11
C ASN A 282 16.33 15.39 -5.79
N ILE A 283 15.77 14.64 -6.74
CA ILE A 283 16.62 13.84 -7.65
C ILE A 283 17.24 14.82 -8.63
N LYS A 284 18.45 15.30 -8.33
CA LYS A 284 19.36 15.77 -9.39
C LYS A 284 19.62 14.57 -10.29
N ILE A 285 18.84 14.47 -11.38
CA ILE A 285 19.20 13.64 -12.52
C ILE A 285 20.58 14.13 -12.93
N ILE A 286 21.58 13.26 -12.79
CA ILE A 286 22.95 13.51 -13.21
C ILE A 286 22.89 13.90 -14.70
N GLN A 287 22.99 15.20 -14.98
CA GLN A 287 23.45 15.65 -16.29
C GLN A 287 24.94 15.34 -16.30
N SER A 288 25.34 14.30 -17.03
CA SER A 288 26.74 14.12 -17.39
C SER A 288 27.13 15.27 -18.31
N THR A 289 27.68 16.35 -17.74
CA THR A 289 28.54 17.26 -18.47
C THR A 289 29.80 16.47 -18.82
N ALA A 290 29.81 15.86 -20.00
CA ALA A 290 31.06 15.52 -20.67
C ALA A 290 31.68 16.83 -21.16
N SER A 291 32.31 17.55 -20.24
CA SER A 291 33.31 18.57 -20.56
C SER A 291 34.61 17.82 -20.81
N GLY A 292 34.75 17.28 -22.02
CA GLY A 292 36.07 16.95 -22.55
C GLY A 292 36.74 18.27 -22.92
N GLU A 293 37.57 18.79 -22.03
CA GLU A 293 38.54 19.82 -22.40
C GLU A 293 39.52 19.24 -23.42
N ILE A 294 39.63 19.98 -24.53
CA ILE A 294 40.64 19.86 -25.56
C ILE A 294 41.84 20.69 -25.08
N GLY A 295 43.06 20.14 -25.16
CA GLY A 295 44.30 20.92 -25.08
C GLY A 295 45.32 20.36 -24.11
#